data_AF-I9S887-F1
#
_entry.id   AF-I9S887-F1
#
_cell.length_a   1.000
_cell.length_b   1.000
_cell.length_c   1.000
_cell.angle_alpha   90.00
_cell.angle_beta   90.00
_cell.angle_gamma   90.00
#
_symmetry.space_group_name_H-M   'P 1'
#
loop_
_entity.id
_entity.type
_entity.pdbx_description
1 polymer ?
#
loop_
_entity_poly.entity_id
_entity_poly.type
_entity_poly.pdbx_seq_one_letter_code
_entity_poly.pdbx_strand_id
1 'polypeptide(L)'
;MEGIEHVKGNLLVGIYSSEESFMKKPAFGFKVEVTDTTLSIPCRGLPAGTYAISLFQDENGNGILDTGSFGRPTEKFGFSNNAEGIMGAPAYKKCRFEWKEDTTIVIRLK
;
A
#
# COMPACT_ATOMS: atom_id res chain seq x y z
N MET A 1 -8.46 1.13 5.49
CA MET A 1 -7.56 2.14 4.90
C MET A 1 -8.19 3.48 5.15
N GLU A 2 -7.39 4.44 5.59
CA GLU A 2 -7.84 5.77 5.99
C GLU A 2 -6.97 6.83 5.30
N GLY A 3 -7.43 8.08 5.25
CA GLY A 3 -6.66 9.21 4.71
C GLY A 3 -6.83 9.45 3.22
N ILE A 4 -7.92 8.95 2.62
CA ILE A 4 -8.33 9.29 1.25
C ILE A 4 -8.97 10.68 1.30
N GLU A 5 -8.34 11.65 0.63
CA GLU A 5 -8.82 13.04 0.59
C GLU A 5 -9.82 13.27 -0.56
N HIS A 6 -9.60 12.63 -1.71
CA HIS A 6 -10.52 12.68 -2.84
C HIS A 6 -11.05 11.30 -3.16
N VAL A 7 -12.38 11.16 -3.25
CA VAL A 7 -13.03 9.92 -3.68
C VAL A 7 -12.93 9.81 -5.20
N LYS A 8 -11.76 9.40 -5.67
CA LYS A 8 -11.41 9.38 -7.09
C LYS A 8 -10.35 8.33 -7.39
N GLY A 9 -10.46 7.72 -8.57
CA GLY A 9 -9.44 6.83 -9.09
C GLY A 9 -9.45 5.50 -8.37
N ASN A 10 -8.26 4.91 -8.19
CA ASN A 10 -8.14 3.56 -7.67
C ASN A 10 -7.02 3.45 -6.65
N LEU A 11 -7.20 2.62 -5.63
CA LEU A 11 -6.10 2.14 -4.81
C LEU A 11 -5.42 0.97 -5.49
N LEU A 12 -4.13 1.13 -5.77
CA LEU A 12 -3.25 0.04 -6.15
C LEU A 12 -2.56 -0.48 -4.92
N VAL A 13 -2.77 -1.77 -4.62
CA VAL A 13 -2.26 -2.42 -3.42
C VAL A 13 -1.35 -3.57 -3.83
N GLY A 14 -0.13 -3.57 -3.29
CA GLY A 14 0.85 -4.63 -3.44
C GLY A 14 1.15 -5.29 -2.09
N ILE A 15 1.06 -6.62 -2.06
CA ILE A 15 1.48 -7.46 -0.93
C ILE A 15 2.77 -8.18 -1.32
N TYR A 16 3.78 -8.09 -0.46
CA TYR A 16 5.13 -8.61 -0.71
C TYR A 16 5.51 -9.61 0.37
N SER A 17 6.09 -10.74 -0.01
CA SER A 17 6.51 -11.81 0.90
C SER A 17 8.03 -11.84 1.15
N SER A 18 8.81 -10.94 0.53
CA SER A 18 10.26 -10.86 0.72
C SER A 18 10.79 -9.44 0.56
N GLU A 19 11.95 -9.18 1.16
CA GLU A 19 12.66 -7.91 1.03
C GLU A 19 13.15 -7.64 -0.40
N GLU A 20 13.60 -8.68 -1.09
CA GLU A 20 14.14 -8.57 -2.45
C GLU A 20 13.10 -8.09 -3.47
N SER A 21 11.84 -8.51 -3.28
CA SER A 21 10.70 -8.21 -4.15
C SER A 21 9.95 -6.94 -3.76
N PHE A 22 10.21 -6.40 -2.56
CA PHE A 22 9.51 -5.25 -1.99
C PHE A 22 9.55 -4.04 -2.93
N MET A 23 8.37 -3.49 -3.24
CA MET A 23 8.15 -2.38 -4.20
C MET A 23 8.64 -2.63 -5.63
N LYS A 24 9.04 -3.85 -5.98
CA LYS A 24 9.44 -4.23 -7.36
C LYS A 24 8.43 -5.18 -7.99
N LYS A 25 8.07 -6.25 -7.28
CA LYS A 25 7.15 -7.27 -7.77
C LYS A 25 6.31 -7.81 -6.61
N PRO A 26 5.01 -7.46 -6.55
CA PRO A 26 4.16 -7.99 -5.49
C PRO A 26 3.94 -9.50 -5.67
N ALA A 27 3.81 -10.22 -4.56
CA ALA A 27 3.30 -11.59 -4.54
C ALA A 27 1.81 -11.61 -4.85
N PHE A 28 1.07 -10.61 -4.35
CA PHE A 28 -0.34 -10.38 -4.67
C PHE A 28 -0.55 -8.90 -4.93
N GLY A 29 -1.23 -8.58 -6.03
CA GLY A 29 -1.57 -7.21 -6.40
C GLY A 29 -3.04 -7.11 -6.75
N PHE A 30 -3.69 -6.04 -6.31
CA PHE A 30 -5.07 -5.75 -6.68
C PHE A 30 -5.32 -4.25 -6.82
N LYS A 31 -6.32 -3.94 -7.66
CA LYS A 31 -6.81 -2.59 -7.93
C LYS A 31 -8.21 -2.49 -7.34
N VAL A 32 -8.46 -1.48 -6.51
CA VAL A 32 -9.78 -1.24 -5.91
C VAL A 32 -10.21 0.17 -6.22
N GLU A 33 -11.42 0.33 -6.75
CA GLU A 33 -12.00 1.64 -7.01
C GLU A 33 -12.19 2.41 -5.71
N VAL A 34 -11.80 3.68 -5.71
CA VAL A 34 -11.97 4.56 -4.55
C VAL A 34 -13.41 5.09 -4.54
N THR A 35 -14.24 4.51 -3.66
CA THR A 35 -15.67 4.83 -3.54
C THR A 35 -16.03 5.57 -2.26
N ASP A 36 -15.11 5.66 -1.30
CA ASP A 36 -15.28 6.38 -0.04
C ASP A 36 -13.91 6.90 0.46
N THR A 37 -13.95 7.78 1.44
CA THR A 37 -12.81 8.32 2.22
C THR A 37 -12.15 7.26 3.13
N THR A 38 -12.85 6.16 3.41
CA THR A 38 -12.35 5.01 4.15
C THR A 38 -12.73 3.72 3.43
N LEU A 39 -11.76 2.85 3.18
CA LEU A 39 -11.99 1.60 2.45
C LEU A 39 -11.52 0.37 3.24
N SER A 40 -12.34 -0.68 3.22
CA SER A 40 -11.98 -2.00 3.76
C SER A 40 -11.89 -2.98 2.60
N ILE A 41 -10.70 -3.58 2.43
CA ILE A 41 -10.46 -4.52 1.34
C ILE A 41 -10.30 -5.93 1.92
N PRO A 42 -11.25 -6.85 1.66
CA PRO A 42 -11.16 -8.21 2.17
C PRO A 42 -10.04 -8.97 1.44
N CYS A 43 -8.97 -9.29 2.16
CA CYS A 43 -7.90 -10.16 1.66
C CYS A 43 -8.17 -11.60 2.12
N ARG A 44 -8.73 -12.43 1.23
CA ARG A 44 -9.03 -13.84 1.54
C ARG A 44 -7.95 -14.77 0.97
N GLY A 45 -7.65 -15.84 1.70
CA GLY A 45 -6.77 -16.91 1.23
C GLY A 45 -5.28 -16.56 1.25
N LEU A 46 -4.86 -15.55 2.00
CA LEU A 46 -3.45 -15.27 2.23
C LEU A 46 -2.87 -16.36 3.16
N PRO A 47 -1.87 -17.15 2.72
CA PRO A 47 -1.24 -18.15 3.57
C PRO A 47 -0.62 -17.52 4.82
N ALA A 48 -0.43 -18.31 5.87
CA ALA A 48 0.33 -17.84 7.02
C ALA A 48 1.77 -17.52 6.58
N GLY A 49 2.30 -16.37 6.98
CA GLY A 49 3.59 -15.89 6.50
C GLY A 49 3.94 -14.50 7.01
N THR A 50 5.08 -13.98 6.54
CA THR A 50 5.48 -12.59 6.78
C THR A 50 5.27 -11.78 5.51
N TYR A 51 4.56 -10.66 5.64
CA TYR A 51 4.23 -9.81 4.51
C TYR A 51 4.51 -8.35 4.80
N ALA A 52 4.76 -7.58 3.75
CA ALA A 52 4.66 -6.12 3.77
C ALA A 52 3.61 -5.69 2.74
N ILE A 53 2.89 -4.62 3.02
CA ILE A 53 1.92 -4.01 2.11
C ILE A 53 2.44 -2.62 1.73
N SER A 54 2.40 -2.29 0.45
CA SER A 54 2.45 -0.91 -0.03
C SER A 54 1.20 -0.63 -0.83
N LEU A 55 0.70 0.59 -0.75
CA LEU A 55 -0.42 1.03 -1.55
C LEU A 55 -0.29 2.50 -1.91
N PHE A 56 -0.89 2.87 -3.03
CA PHE A 56 -1.05 4.25 -3.43
C PHE A 56 -2.37 4.45 -4.15
N GLN A 57 -2.86 5.69 -4.10
CA GLN A 57 -4.03 6.11 -4.83
C GLN A 57 -3.59 6.61 -6.21
N ASP A 58 -4.04 5.93 -7.26
CA ASP A 58 -3.91 6.29 -8.66
C ASP A 58 -5.16 7.11 -9.07
N GLU A 59 -5.09 8.43 -8.86
CA GLU A 59 -6.18 9.37 -9.13
C GLU A 59 -6.36 9.65 -10.62
N ASN A 60 -5.29 9.52 -11.41
CA ASN A 60 -5.30 9.85 -12.85
C ASN A 60 -5.40 8.62 -13.77
N GLY A 61 -5.24 7.40 -13.24
CA GLY A 61 -5.45 6.14 -13.94
C GLY A 61 -4.23 5.62 -14.70
N ASN A 62 -3.02 6.14 -14.47
CA ASN A 62 -1.81 5.73 -15.19
C ASN A 62 -1.18 4.44 -14.61
N GLY A 63 -1.62 4.01 -13.43
CA GLY A 63 -1.18 2.79 -12.77
C GLY A 63 0.22 2.84 -12.13
N ILE A 64 0.82 4.03 -12.01
CA ILE A 64 2.11 4.26 -11.35
C ILE A 64 1.96 5.33 -10.27
N LEU A 65 2.80 5.28 -9.24
CA LEU A 65 2.82 6.36 -8.26
C LEU A 65 3.50 7.58 -8.89
N ASP A 66 2.72 8.62 -9.16
CA ASP A 66 3.30 9.84 -9.73
C ASP A 66 4.20 10.57 -8.74
N THR A 67 5.31 11.06 -9.26
CA THR A 67 6.29 11.84 -8.50
C THR A 67 6.55 13.18 -9.17
N GLY A 68 6.48 14.25 -8.39
CA GLY A 68 6.82 15.61 -8.81
C GLY A 68 8.30 15.93 -8.60
N SER A 69 8.59 17.22 -8.38
CA SER A 69 9.94 17.71 -8.15
C SER A 69 10.62 16.98 -6.98
N PHE A 70 11.92 16.69 -7.14
CA PHE A 70 12.73 15.93 -6.17
C PHE A 70 12.19 14.52 -5.85
N GLY A 71 11.39 13.92 -6.74
CA GLY A 71 10.87 12.57 -6.55
C GLY A 71 9.80 12.47 -5.46
N ARG A 72 9.19 13.60 -5.06
CA ARG A 72 8.12 13.62 -4.06
C ARG A 72 6.83 13.08 -4.67
N PRO A 73 6.17 12.07 -4.06
CA PRO A 73 4.87 11.60 -4.52
C PRO A 73 3.86 12.75 -4.61
N THR A 74 3.15 12.83 -5.73
CA THR A 74 2.04 13.77 -5.93
C THR A 74 0.71 13.16 -5.54
N GLU A 75 0.64 11.84 -5.50
CA GLU A 75 -0.53 11.09 -5.05
C GLU A 75 -0.28 10.46 -3.68
N LYS A 76 -1.39 10.18 -2.99
CA LYS A 76 -1.36 9.63 -1.64
C LYS A 76 -0.86 8.19 -1.65
N PHE A 77 0.01 7.87 -0.69
CA PHE A 77 0.59 6.53 -0.55
C PHE A 77 0.64 6.08 0.90
N GLY A 78 0.83 4.79 1.12
CA GLY A 78 0.87 4.19 2.45
C GLY A 78 1.56 2.84 2.47
N PHE A 79 2.02 2.45 3.66
CA PHE A 79 2.68 1.18 3.92
C PHE A 79 2.08 0.50 5.15
N SER A 80 2.15 -0.82 5.22
CA SER A 80 1.83 -1.56 6.44
C SER A 80 2.70 -1.08 7.62
N ASN A 81 2.15 -1.25 8.84
CA ASN A 81 2.66 -0.63 10.08
C ASN A 81 2.70 0.90 10.06
N ASN A 82 2.07 1.56 9.08
CA ASN A 82 2.19 3.00 8.85
C ASN A 82 3.66 3.46 8.81
N ALA A 83 4.52 2.61 8.24
CA ALA A 83 5.96 2.82 8.25
C ALA A 83 6.36 4.05 7.43
N GLU A 84 7.31 4.81 7.95
CA GLU A 84 7.85 6.01 7.30
C GLU A 84 9.34 5.86 6.97
N GLY A 85 9.71 6.36 5.79
CA GLY A 85 11.09 6.60 5.40
C GLY A 85 11.50 8.05 5.69
N ILE A 86 12.80 8.27 5.95
CA ILE A 86 13.36 9.60 6.18
C ILE A 86 13.70 10.27 4.84
N MET A 87 14.23 9.49 3.90
CA MET A 87 14.49 9.88 2.52
C MET A 87 14.01 8.76 1.60
N GLY A 88 12.81 8.91 1.03
CA GLY A 88 12.18 7.91 0.17
C GLY A 88 11.33 6.89 0.95
N ALA A 89 11.08 5.75 0.32
CA ALA A 89 10.23 4.71 0.87
C ALA A 89 10.86 4.03 2.12
N PRO A 90 10.05 3.56 3.09
CA PRO A 90 10.52 2.82 4.25
C PRO A 90 11.19 1.49 3.87
N ALA A 91 12.08 1.00 4.72
CA ALA A 91 12.67 -0.33 4.56
C ALA A 91 11.62 -1.44 4.74
N TYR A 92 11.76 -2.56 4.02
CA TYR A 92 10.89 -3.73 4.15
C TYR A 92 10.72 -4.17 5.61
N LYS A 93 11.83 -4.20 6.37
CA LYS A 93 11.82 -4.57 7.79
C LYS A 93 10.90 -3.71 8.66
N LYS A 94 10.66 -2.45 8.31
CA LYS A 94 9.70 -1.58 9.02
C LYS A 94 8.25 -1.86 8.61
N CYS A 95 8.05 -2.28 7.37
CA CYS A 95 6.72 -2.53 6.81
C CYS A 95 6.22 -3.94 7.14
N ARG A 96 7.12 -4.91 7.35
CA ARG A 96 6.74 -6.31 7.48
C ARG A 96 5.94 -6.58 8.76
N PHE A 97 4.99 -7.50 8.67
CA PHE A 97 4.21 -8.04 9.78
C PHE A 97 3.98 -9.53 9.56
N GLU A 98 3.70 -10.26 10.64
CA GLU A 98 3.30 -11.67 10.56
C GLU A 98 1.79 -11.77 10.35
N TRP A 99 1.38 -12.59 9.40
CA TRP A 99 0.00 -12.98 9.16
C TRP A 99 -0.15 -14.45 9.58
N LYS A 100 -0.89 -14.71 10.66
CA LYS A 100 -1.09 -16.06 11.22
C LYS A 100 -2.56 -16.45 11.27
N GLU A 101 -3.43 -15.48 11.48
CA GLU A 101 -4.87 -15.61 11.57
C GLU A 101 -5.53 -14.40 10.91
N ASP A 102 -6.84 -14.48 10.70
CA ASP A 102 -7.62 -13.39 10.13
C ASP A 102 -7.52 -12.15 11.03
N THR A 103 -6.92 -11.08 10.50
CA THR A 103 -6.75 -9.83 11.22
C THR A 103 -7.05 -8.63 10.32
N THR A 104 -7.26 -7.48 10.94
CA THR A 104 -7.45 -6.21 10.23
C THR A 104 -6.24 -5.32 10.43
N ILE A 105 -5.67 -4.85 9.33
CA ILE A 105 -4.56 -3.90 9.35
C ILE A 105 -5.06 -2.56 8.82
N VAL A 106 -4.91 -1.52 9.63
CA VAL A 106 -5.24 -0.15 9.23
C VAL A 106 -3.99 0.53 8.68
N ILE A 107 -4.04 0.87 7.39
CA ILE A 107 -3.03 1.65 6.69
C ILE A 107 -3.59 3.05 6.44
N ARG A 108 -2.81 4.06 6.82
CA ARG A 108 -3.10 5.48 6.62
C ARG A 108 -2.31 6.00 5.42
N LEU A 109 -3.04 6.55 4.47
CA LEU A 109 -2.51 7.27 3.33
C LEU A 109 -1.97 8.64 3.77
N LYS A 110 -0.84 9.06 3.19
CA LYS A 110 -0.17 10.34 3.47
C LYS A 110 0.10 11.12 2.21
#